data_AF-A0A3D1KEA1-F1
#
_entry.id   AF-A0A3D1KEA1-F1
#
_cell.length_a   1.000
_cell.length_b   1.000
_cell.length_c   1.000
_cell.angle_alpha   90.00
_cell.angle_beta   90.00
_cell.angle_gamma   90.00
#
_symmetry.space_group_name_H-M   'P 1'
#
loop_
_entity.id
_entity.type
_entity.pdbx_description
1 polymer ?
#
loop_
_entity_poly.entity_id
_entity_poly.type
_entity_poly.pdbx_seq_one_letter_code
_entity_poly.pdbx_strand_id
1 'polypeptide(L)'
;MKNITFSILLLPVALFLTSCASKSSKEHVKVDLWKVYENSFKNAKYVDLTHTVNPQIPVWEGFGPPVFGPAMNAATSKPYSYKDDGFEATRYILSSDQLGTHIDAPAHWAPEYPAIDELPATYAIRPLVVISIADRIGQNPNYHLKVDDILRWEKTNGVIPEGSVVFIRSDWSQTWPSPTLARQRLFPGISLDALKFLHVDRKILMHGHEPLDTDSTPGLDGEYWLMHNGYAQAEAIANLDKVPEKGALVIIGFTKFQGGTGGYARFIAVCPPDWRYGVSSSEVKESPLPKMEKILMWDFNQGMRVRK
;
A
#
# COMPACT_ATOMS: atom_id res chain seq x y z
N MET A 1 -84.01 -47.00 -40.07
CA MET A 1 -84.09 -45.55 -40.23
C MET A 1 -83.83 -44.88 -38.88
N LYS A 2 -82.94 -43.88 -38.89
CA LYS A 2 -82.62 -42.89 -37.84
C LYS A 2 -81.72 -43.33 -36.67
N ASN A 3 -80.44 -42.93 -36.82
CA ASN A 3 -79.42 -42.78 -35.78
C ASN A 3 -79.79 -41.65 -34.81
N ILE A 4 -79.50 -41.84 -33.52
CA ILE A 4 -79.46 -40.75 -32.52
C ILE A 4 -78.10 -40.81 -31.82
N THR A 5 -77.34 -39.74 -32.00
CA THR A 5 -76.01 -39.50 -31.42
C THR A 5 -76.20 -38.69 -30.14
N PHE A 6 -75.66 -39.14 -29.01
CA PHE A 6 -75.57 -38.35 -27.77
C PHE A 6 -74.20 -37.67 -27.71
N SER A 7 -74.18 -36.33 -27.76
CA SER A 7 -73.00 -35.52 -27.46
C SER A 7 -73.01 -35.11 -25.99
N ILE A 8 -71.99 -35.54 -25.25
CA ILE A 8 -71.71 -35.10 -23.88
C ILE A 8 -70.82 -33.85 -23.97
N LEU A 9 -71.30 -32.75 -23.40
CA LEU A 9 -70.64 -31.45 -23.35
C LEU A 9 -69.60 -31.44 -22.20
N LEU A 10 -68.31 -31.31 -22.52
CA LEU A 10 -67.25 -31.04 -21.53
C LEU A 10 -67.23 -29.54 -21.18
N LEU A 11 -67.32 -29.22 -19.87
CA LEU A 11 -66.93 -27.91 -19.33
C LEU A 11 -65.43 -27.90 -19.00
N PRO A 12 -64.64 -26.88 -19.38
CA PRO A 12 -63.34 -26.65 -18.79
C PRO A 12 -63.46 -25.74 -17.57
N VAL A 13 -63.05 -26.24 -16.39
CA VAL A 13 -62.81 -25.43 -15.20
C VAL A 13 -61.43 -24.79 -15.34
N ALA A 14 -61.37 -23.48 -15.56
CA ALA A 14 -60.13 -22.72 -15.55
C ALA A 14 -59.75 -22.40 -14.09
N LEU A 15 -58.78 -23.15 -13.52
CA LEU A 15 -58.11 -22.76 -12.29
C LEU A 15 -57.03 -21.72 -12.60
N PHE A 16 -57.27 -20.46 -12.24
CA PHE A 16 -56.23 -19.43 -12.14
C PHE A 16 -55.37 -19.69 -10.91
N LEU A 17 -54.18 -20.27 -11.11
CA LEU A 17 -53.10 -20.27 -10.12
C LEU A 17 -52.33 -18.96 -10.25
N THR A 18 -52.65 -17.97 -9.42
CA THR A 18 -51.83 -16.77 -9.25
C THR A 18 -50.52 -17.15 -8.57
N SER A 19 -49.44 -17.21 -9.35
CA SER A 19 -48.07 -17.30 -8.85
C SER A 19 -47.68 -15.98 -8.18
N CYS A 20 -47.65 -15.97 -6.84
CA CYS A 20 -46.97 -14.93 -6.08
C CYS A 20 -45.45 -15.15 -6.18
N ALA A 21 -44.85 -14.75 -7.29
CA ALA A 21 -43.41 -14.57 -7.38
C ALA A 21 -43.04 -13.27 -6.64
N SER A 22 -42.60 -13.39 -5.39
CA SER A 22 -41.99 -12.27 -4.66
C SER A 22 -40.63 -11.95 -5.30
N LYS A 23 -40.63 -11.01 -6.24
CA LYS A 23 -39.40 -10.34 -6.67
C LYS A 23 -38.86 -9.56 -5.47
N SER A 24 -37.93 -10.17 -4.73
CA SER A 24 -37.05 -9.44 -3.82
C SER A 24 -36.14 -8.56 -4.69
N SER A 25 -36.59 -7.34 -4.99
CA SER A 25 -35.71 -6.30 -5.48
C SER A 25 -34.78 -5.93 -4.33
N LYS A 26 -33.51 -6.35 -4.41
CA LYS A 26 -32.47 -5.82 -3.55
C LYS A 26 -32.44 -4.30 -3.75
N GLU A 27 -33.01 -3.57 -2.81
CA GLU A 27 -32.96 -2.12 -2.79
C GLU A 27 -31.48 -1.74 -2.69
N HIS A 28 -30.94 -1.09 -3.73
CA HIS A 28 -29.56 -0.62 -3.71
C HIS A 28 -29.46 0.49 -2.67
N VAL A 29 -28.92 0.16 -1.48
CA VAL A 29 -28.59 1.15 -0.46
C VAL A 29 -27.61 2.15 -1.09
N LYS A 30 -28.07 3.37 -1.32
CA LYS A 30 -27.24 4.45 -1.86
C LYS A 30 -26.26 4.87 -0.76
N VAL A 31 -25.00 4.41 -0.87
CA VAL A 31 -23.94 4.82 0.05
C VAL A 31 -23.52 6.25 -0.28
N ASP A 32 -23.66 7.14 0.71
CA ASP A 32 -23.19 8.51 0.65
C ASP A 32 -21.77 8.58 1.23
N LEU A 33 -20.77 8.67 0.35
CA LEU A 33 -19.36 8.67 0.74
C LEU A 33 -18.98 9.89 1.58
N TRP A 34 -19.69 11.02 1.48
CA TRP A 34 -19.43 12.17 2.33
C TRP A 34 -19.87 11.89 3.77
N LYS A 35 -21.01 11.20 3.95
CA LYS A 35 -21.41 10.73 5.28
C LYS A 35 -20.47 9.69 5.85
N VAL A 36 -19.95 8.78 5.02
CA VAL A 36 -18.91 7.83 5.46
C VAL A 36 -17.65 8.60 5.90
N TYR A 37 -17.24 9.62 5.14
CA TYR A 37 -16.12 10.47 5.52
C TYR A 37 -16.34 11.16 6.87
N GLU A 38 -17.45 11.88 7.02
CA GLU A 38 -17.78 12.61 8.24
C GLU A 38 -17.87 11.69 9.47
N ASN A 39 -18.44 10.50 9.32
CA ASN A 39 -18.67 9.58 10.42
C ASN A 39 -17.46 8.70 10.76
N SER A 40 -16.57 8.43 9.80
CA SER A 40 -15.51 7.43 9.96
C SER A 40 -14.11 7.96 9.71
N PHE A 41 -13.91 8.83 8.72
CA PHE A 41 -12.57 9.25 8.28
C PHE A 41 -12.12 10.60 8.85
N LYS A 42 -13.05 11.51 9.14
CA LYS A 42 -12.74 12.87 9.61
C LYS A 42 -11.97 12.85 10.93
N ASN A 43 -12.42 12.03 11.88
CA ASN A 43 -11.80 11.87 13.19
C ASN A 43 -10.89 10.64 13.28
N ALA A 44 -10.71 9.88 12.19
CA ALA A 44 -9.74 8.79 12.17
C ALA A 44 -8.32 9.31 12.40
N LYS A 45 -7.44 8.41 12.81
CA LYS A 45 -6.02 8.71 13.04
C LYS A 45 -5.20 8.28 11.83
N TYR A 46 -4.49 9.22 11.22
CA TYR A 46 -3.66 8.97 10.06
C TYR A 46 -2.20 8.79 10.48
N VAL A 47 -1.65 7.62 10.19
CA VAL A 47 -0.25 7.26 10.49
C VAL A 47 0.51 7.14 9.18
N ASP A 48 1.59 7.91 9.05
CA ASP A 48 2.49 7.85 7.90
C ASP A 48 3.38 6.60 7.98
N LEU A 49 3.29 5.73 6.97
CA LEU A 49 4.07 4.49 6.86
C LEU A 49 5.21 4.62 5.85
N THR A 50 5.65 5.85 5.56
CA THR A 50 6.58 6.17 4.48
C THR A 50 7.82 6.86 4.99
N HIS A 51 9.00 6.39 4.60
CA HIS A 51 10.26 7.06 4.87
C HIS A 51 10.45 8.29 3.98
N THR A 52 11.04 9.36 4.53
CA THR A 52 11.39 10.56 3.75
C THR A 52 12.63 10.30 2.90
N VAL A 53 12.50 10.48 1.58
CA VAL A 53 13.63 10.43 0.64
C VAL A 53 14.54 11.63 0.83
N ASN A 54 15.82 11.37 1.03
CA ASN A 54 16.88 12.36 1.20
C ASN A 54 18.20 11.83 0.62
N PRO A 55 19.25 12.66 0.44
CA PRO A 55 20.50 12.21 -0.17
C PRO A 55 21.29 11.15 0.62
N GLN A 56 20.96 10.93 1.90
CA GLN A 56 21.61 9.95 2.79
C GLN A 56 20.74 8.71 3.06
N ILE A 57 19.62 8.56 2.33
CA ILE A 57 18.74 7.40 2.45
C ILE A 57 19.50 6.09 2.17
N PRO A 58 19.16 4.96 2.82
CA PRO A 58 19.68 3.66 2.43
C PRO A 58 19.32 3.35 0.97
N VAL A 59 20.31 2.89 0.21
CA VAL A 59 20.19 2.51 -1.20
C VAL A 59 20.97 1.23 -1.42
N TRP A 60 20.39 0.31 -2.18
CA TRP A 60 21.07 -0.93 -2.59
C TRP A 60 22.39 -0.62 -3.29
N GLU A 61 23.42 -1.44 -3.04
CA GLU A 61 24.81 -1.17 -3.45
C GLU A 61 25.02 -1.05 -4.98
N GLY A 62 24.11 -1.62 -5.78
CA GLY A 62 24.14 -1.49 -7.25
C GLY A 62 23.60 -0.16 -7.78
N PHE A 63 22.93 0.66 -6.96
CA PHE A 63 22.40 1.96 -7.34
C PHE A 63 23.17 3.11 -6.69
N GLY A 64 23.18 4.28 -7.35
CA GLY A 64 23.76 5.50 -6.79
C GLY A 64 22.81 6.19 -5.80
N PRO A 65 23.33 6.89 -4.76
CA PRO A 65 22.49 7.67 -3.86
C PRO A 65 21.75 8.81 -4.59
N PRO A 66 20.59 9.25 -4.10
CA PRO A 66 19.88 10.39 -4.67
C PRO A 66 20.71 11.66 -4.59
N VAL A 67 20.68 12.46 -5.65
CA VAL A 67 21.31 13.79 -5.66
C VAL A 67 20.24 14.84 -5.89
N PHE A 68 20.09 15.74 -4.92
CA PHE A 68 19.18 16.87 -5.05
C PHE A 68 19.95 18.10 -5.48
N GLY A 69 19.29 18.99 -6.22
CA GLY A 69 19.85 20.28 -6.61
C GLY A 69 18.77 21.29 -6.91
N PRO A 70 19.12 22.54 -7.22
CA PRO A 70 18.16 23.49 -7.75
C PRO A 70 17.70 23.08 -9.16
N ALA A 71 16.43 23.34 -9.46
CA ALA A 71 15.96 23.32 -10.84
C ALA A 71 16.58 24.50 -11.61
N MET A 72 17.01 24.24 -12.84
CA MET A 72 17.69 25.21 -13.68
C MET A 72 16.71 25.81 -14.70
N ASN A 73 16.78 27.11 -14.92
CA ASN A 73 16.12 27.77 -16.03
C ASN A 73 16.83 27.35 -17.33
N ALA A 74 16.09 26.72 -18.27
CA ALA A 74 16.65 26.20 -19.51
C ALA A 74 17.22 27.28 -20.45
N ALA A 75 16.68 28.51 -20.41
CA ALA A 75 17.13 29.60 -21.27
C ALA A 75 18.39 30.27 -20.75
N THR A 76 18.52 30.43 -19.42
CA THR A 76 19.62 31.18 -18.81
C THR A 76 20.70 30.30 -18.18
N SER A 77 20.42 29.01 -18.01
CA SER A 77 21.26 28.07 -17.26
C SER A 77 21.57 28.54 -15.83
N LYS A 78 20.68 29.32 -15.22
CA LYS A 78 20.75 29.73 -13.81
C LYS A 78 19.73 28.98 -12.95
N PRO A 79 20.03 28.68 -11.68
CA PRO A 79 19.05 28.10 -10.76
C PRO A 79 17.94 29.10 -10.44
N TYR A 80 16.70 28.63 -10.28
CA TYR A 80 15.62 29.47 -9.75
C TYR A 80 15.89 29.82 -8.29
N SER A 81 15.63 31.07 -7.91
CA SER A 81 15.80 31.60 -6.54
C SER A 81 14.60 32.42 -6.08
N TYR A 82 14.32 32.42 -4.77
CA TYR A 82 13.27 33.29 -4.23
C TYR A 82 13.53 34.78 -4.47
N LYS A 83 14.80 35.20 -4.46
CA LYS A 83 15.20 36.61 -4.60
C LYS A 83 14.97 37.14 -6.00
N ASP A 84 15.43 36.40 -7.01
CA ASP A 84 15.46 36.88 -8.39
C ASP A 84 14.18 36.48 -9.17
N ASP A 85 13.56 35.35 -8.81
CA ASP A 85 12.42 34.76 -9.54
C ASP A 85 11.11 34.74 -8.74
N GLY A 86 11.16 34.95 -7.42
CA GLY A 86 10.00 34.86 -6.53
C GLY A 86 9.59 33.43 -6.15
N PHE A 87 10.29 32.41 -6.66
CA PHE A 87 10.05 31.00 -6.33
C PHE A 87 11.34 30.18 -6.46
N GLU A 88 11.31 28.95 -5.92
CA GLU A 88 12.34 27.96 -6.16
C GLU A 88 11.72 26.59 -6.50
N ALA A 89 12.43 25.82 -7.31
CA ALA A 89 12.12 24.42 -7.56
C ALA A 89 13.35 23.53 -7.31
N THR A 90 13.10 22.25 -7.03
CA THR A 90 14.15 21.24 -6.80
C THR A 90 14.27 20.35 -8.02
N ARG A 91 15.50 20.05 -8.40
CA ARG A 91 15.84 18.96 -9.31
C ARG A 91 16.23 17.74 -8.49
N TYR A 92 15.68 16.59 -8.84
CA TYR A 92 16.00 15.31 -8.25
C TYR A 92 16.70 14.44 -9.30
N ILE A 93 17.88 13.92 -8.97
CA ILE A 93 18.47 12.76 -9.66
C ILE A 93 18.22 11.57 -8.76
N LEU A 94 17.37 10.65 -9.21
CA LEU A 94 17.06 9.41 -8.53
C LEU A 94 17.58 8.28 -9.41
N SER A 95 18.46 7.44 -8.88
CA SER A 95 19.19 6.45 -9.68
C SER A 95 18.37 5.20 -10.02
N SER A 96 17.26 4.99 -9.32
CA SER A 96 16.36 3.86 -9.49
C SER A 96 14.95 4.23 -9.03
N ASP A 97 13.93 3.54 -9.56
CA ASP A 97 12.57 3.54 -9.03
C ASP A 97 12.42 2.63 -7.79
N GLN A 98 13.42 1.78 -7.54
CA GLN A 98 13.63 0.96 -6.35
C GLN A 98 14.33 1.78 -5.23
N LEU A 99 13.62 2.72 -4.62
CA LEU A 99 14.21 3.67 -3.66
C LEU A 99 13.26 4.04 -2.53
N GLY A 100 13.73 3.88 -1.30
CA GLY A 100 12.95 4.22 -0.11
C GLY A 100 11.68 3.38 -0.02
N THR A 101 10.63 3.93 0.58
CA THR A 101 9.33 3.26 0.59
C THR A 101 8.73 3.26 -0.82
N HIS A 102 8.52 2.08 -1.40
CA HIS A 102 8.09 1.95 -2.78
C HIS A 102 7.22 0.71 -3.01
N ILE A 103 6.68 0.60 -4.22
CA ILE A 103 5.97 -0.57 -4.73
C ILE A 103 6.75 -1.16 -5.88
N ASP A 104 6.85 -2.49 -5.91
CA ASP A 104 7.30 -3.22 -7.07
C ASP A 104 6.10 -3.73 -7.83
N ALA A 105 6.00 -3.27 -9.07
CA ALA A 105 5.05 -3.84 -10.02
C ALA A 105 5.64 -5.16 -10.56
N PRO A 106 4.82 -6.15 -10.92
CA PRO A 106 5.38 -7.46 -11.29
C PRO A 106 6.28 -7.43 -12.54
N ALA A 107 6.12 -6.42 -13.41
CA ALA A 107 7.05 -6.15 -14.52
C ALA A 107 8.51 -5.96 -14.09
N HIS A 108 8.78 -5.70 -12.81
CA HIS A 108 10.12 -5.57 -12.26
C HIS A 108 11.00 -6.79 -12.57
N TRP A 109 10.42 -8.00 -12.53
CA TRP A 109 11.13 -9.24 -12.87
C TRP A 109 10.48 -10.02 -14.02
N ALA A 110 9.22 -9.73 -14.35
CA ALA A 110 8.45 -10.48 -15.35
C ALA A 110 7.72 -9.52 -16.31
N PRO A 111 8.34 -9.12 -17.44
CA PRO A 111 7.88 -8.03 -18.30
C PRO A 111 6.52 -8.26 -18.99
N GLU A 112 5.98 -9.47 -18.94
CA GLU A 112 4.64 -9.81 -19.41
C GLU A 112 3.52 -9.38 -18.44
N TYR A 113 3.85 -8.99 -17.22
CA TYR A 113 2.90 -8.49 -16.21
C TYR A 113 2.90 -6.95 -16.13
N PRO A 114 1.93 -6.35 -15.41
CA PRO A 114 1.81 -4.90 -15.35
C PRO A 114 3.05 -4.17 -14.84
N ALA A 115 3.40 -3.08 -15.51
CA ALA A 115 4.27 -2.01 -15.02
C ALA A 115 3.54 -1.11 -14.01
N ILE A 116 4.28 -0.21 -13.36
CA ILE A 116 3.74 0.63 -12.27
C ILE A 116 2.56 1.51 -12.74
N ASP A 117 2.58 2.02 -13.97
CA ASP A 117 1.52 2.84 -14.53
C ASP A 117 0.29 2.06 -15.00
N GLU A 118 0.39 0.74 -15.01
CA GLU A 118 -0.68 -0.18 -15.41
C GLU A 118 -1.44 -0.73 -14.20
N LEU A 119 -0.92 -0.55 -12.98
CA LEU A 119 -1.64 -0.91 -11.76
C LEU A 119 -2.98 -0.13 -11.65
N PRO A 120 -4.10 -0.80 -11.35
CA PRO A 120 -5.39 -0.16 -11.34
C PRO A 120 -5.55 0.78 -10.14
N ALA A 121 -6.32 1.86 -10.32
CA ALA A 121 -6.66 2.80 -9.25
C ALA A 121 -7.36 2.14 -8.05
N THR A 122 -7.85 0.90 -8.21
CA THR A 122 -8.39 0.13 -7.10
C THR A 122 -7.36 -0.13 -6.02
N TYR A 123 -6.04 -0.04 -6.24
CA TYR A 123 -5.02 -0.14 -5.19
C TYR A 123 -5.13 0.96 -4.11
N ALA A 124 -5.79 2.08 -4.42
CA ALA A 124 -5.75 3.30 -3.60
C ALA A 124 -6.19 3.13 -2.14
N ILE A 125 -7.08 2.19 -1.81
CA ILE A 125 -7.54 1.94 -0.44
C ILE A 125 -7.87 0.46 -0.20
N ARG A 126 -7.34 -0.10 0.89
CA ARG A 126 -7.58 -1.50 1.29
C ARG A 126 -7.66 -1.70 2.81
N PRO A 127 -8.29 -2.79 3.28
CA PRO A 127 -8.06 -3.28 4.64
C PRO A 127 -6.56 -3.49 4.86
N LEU A 128 -6.05 -2.98 5.98
CA LEU A 128 -4.68 -3.20 6.42
C LEU A 128 -4.64 -4.30 7.48
N VAL A 129 -3.80 -5.28 7.24
CA VAL A 129 -3.42 -6.33 8.19
C VAL A 129 -1.94 -6.15 8.52
N VAL A 130 -1.58 -6.16 9.80
CA VAL A 130 -0.18 -6.15 10.23
C VAL A 130 0.10 -7.41 11.04
N ILE A 131 1.05 -8.21 10.57
CA ILE A 131 1.52 -9.42 11.25
C ILE A 131 2.92 -9.13 11.80
N SER A 132 3.06 -9.20 13.13
CA SER A 132 4.32 -8.90 13.79
C SER A 132 5.17 -10.15 14.02
N ILE A 133 6.42 -10.09 13.57
CA ILE A 133 7.51 -11.02 13.90
C ILE A 133 8.63 -10.34 14.71
N ALA A 134 8.43 -9.09 15.15
CA ALA A 134 9.42 -8.31 15.90
C ALA A 134 9.97 -9.05 17.14
N ASP A 135 9.15 -9.85 17.83
CA ASP A 135 9.54 -10.64 18.99
C ASP A 135 10.51 -11.79 18.65
N ARG A 136 10.59 -12.19 17.37
CA ARG A 136 11.52 -13.21 16.87
C ARG A 136 12.88 -12.63 16.48
N ILE A 137 12.92 -11.36 16.08
CA ILE A 137 14.10 -10.75 15.46
C ILE A 137 15.29 -10.67 16.42
N GLY A 138 15.03 -10.44 17.72
CA GLY A 138 16.08 -10.42 18.74
C GLY A 138 16.84 -11.74 18.90
N GLN A 139 16.22 -12.87 18.56
CA GLN A 139 16.84 -14.20 18.63
C GLN A 139 17.37 -14.67 17.27
N ASN A 140 16.68 -14.29 16.20
CA ASN A 140 17.06 -14.60 14.83
C ASN A 140 16.82 -13.36 13.95
N PRO A 141 17.86 -12.54 13.72
CA PRO A 141 17.75 -11.38 12.83
C PRO A 141 17.34 -11.73 11.39
N ASN A 142 17.50 -12.99 10.97
CA ASN A 142 17.11 -13.51 9.67
C ASN A 142 15.79 -14.30 9.72
N TYR A 143 14.92 -14.02 10.68
CA TYR A 143 13.65 -14.72 10.79
C TYR A 143 12.72 -14.32 9.65
N HIS A 144 12.27 -15.30 8.88
CA HIS A 144 11.26 -15.11 7.84
C HIS A 144 9.90 -15.57 8.36
N LEU A 145 8.87 -14.73 8.19
CA LEU A 145 7.48 -15.04 8.52
C LEU A 145 7.09 -16.38 7.92
N LYS A 146 6.45 -17.23 8.72
CA LYS A 146 5.99 -18.58 8.34
C LYS A 146 4.47 -18.66 8.32
N VAL A 147 3.94 -19.70 7.68
CA VAL A 147 2.50 -20.02 7.69
C VAL A 147 1.96 -20.13 9.13
N ASP A 148 2.70 -20.74 10.05
CA ASP A 148 2.29 -20.86 11.45
C ASP A 148 2.15 -19.50 12.16
N ASP A 149 2.93 -18.49 11.79
CA ASP A 149 2.77 -17.14 12.33
C ASP A 149 1.45 -16.53 11.86
N ILE A 150 1.14 -16.71 10.57
CA ILE A 150 -0.11 -16.25 9.96
C ILE A 150 -1.30 -16.93 10.62
N LEU A 151 -1.28 -18.25 10.78
CA LEU A 151 -2.37 -18.99 11.43
C LEU A 151 -2.55 -18.60 12.90
N ARG A 152 -1.47 -18.32 13.63
CA ARG A 152 -1.55 -17.80 15.01
C ARG A 152 -2.16 -16.40 15.06
N TRP A 153 -1.79 -15.54 14.12
CA TRP A 153 -2.39 -14.22 13.98
C TRP A 153 -3.90 -14.35 13.70
N GLU A 154 -4.30 -15.21 12.76
CA GLU A 154 -5.71 -15.42 12.41
C GLU A 154 -6.54 -16.03 13.53
N LYS A 155 -5.94 -16.86 14.39
CA LYS A 155 -6.63 -17.39 15.58
C LYS A 155 -7.11 -16.28 16.52
N THR A 156 -6.38 -15.18 16.60
CA THR A 156 -6.69 -14.04 17.49
C THR A 156 -7.48 -12.96 16.76
N ASN A 157 -7.14 -12.69 15.49
CA ASN A 157 -7.65 -11.56 14.73
C ASN A 157 -8.73 -11.94 13.71
N GLY A 158 -9.01 -13.23 13.51
CA GLY A 158 -9.87 -13.74 12.45
C GLY A 158 -9.13 -13.91 11.11
N VAL A 159 -9.79 -14.53 10.15
CA VAL A 159 -9.21 -14.81 8.82
C VAL A 159 -8.85 -13.50 8.09
N ILE A 160 -7.69 -13.49 7.45
CA ILE A 160 -7.23 -12.38 6.61
C ILE A 160 -8.23 -12.15 5.48
N PRO A 161 -8.78 -10.92 5.32
CA PRO A 161 -9.75 -10.65 4.26
C PRO A 161 -9.13 -10.73 2.86
N GLU A 162 -9.87 -11.30 1.91
CA GLU A 162 -9.56 -11.25 0.48
C GLU A 162 -9.38 -9.81 0.01
N GLY A 163 -8.36 -9.57 -0.82
CA GLY A 163 -8.00 -8.26 -1.35
C GLY A 163 -7.36 -7.30 -0.35
N SER A 164 -7.11 -7.72 0.90
CA SER A 164 -6.40 -6.91 1.90
C SER A 164 -4.93 -6.65 1.52
N VAL A 165 -4.31 -5.68 2.18
CA VAL A 165 -2.86 -5.47 2.18
C VAL A 165 -2.31 -6.03 3.48
N VAL A 166 -1.28 -6.88 3.39
CA VAL A 166 -0.63 -7.50 4.57
C VAL A 166 0.78 -6.96 4.73
N PHE A 167 1.04 -6.21 5.80
CA PHE A 167 2.38 -5.76 6.16
C PHE A 167 3.00 -6.58 7.27
N ILE A 168 4.29 -6.83 7.15
CA ILE A 168 5.07 -7.69 8.03
C ILE A 168 5.95 -6.80 8.89
N ARG A 169 5.61 -6.71 10.17
CA ARG A 169 6.35 -5.91 11.14
C ARG A 169 7.51 -6.70 11.71
N SER A 170 8.70 -6.16 11.57
CA SER A 170 9.96 -6.71 12.09
C SER A 170 10.73 -5.72 12.97
N ASP A 171 10.26 -4.47 13.07
CA ASP A 171 10.95 -3.33 13.70
C ASP A 171 12.32 -3.00 13.07
N TRP A 172 12.59 -3.53 11.87
CA TRP A 172 13.83 -3.29 11.12
C TRP A 172 13.99 -1.81 10.74
N SER A 173 12.89 -1.11 10.49
CA SER A 173 12.88 0.32 10.14
C SER A 173 13.33 1.25 11.28
N GLN A 174 13.47 0.76 12.51
CA GLN A 174 13.87 1.59 13.66
C GLN A 174 15.28 2.19 13.55
N THR A 175 16.15 1.62 12.70
CA THR A 175 17.50 2.16 12.45
C THR A 175 17.60 3.01 11.19
N TRP A 176 16.47 3.30 10.54
CA TRP A 176 16.40 4.20 9.40
C TRP A 176 16.79 5.65 9.82
N PRO A 177 17.50 6.44 8.98
CA PRO A 177 17.96 6.17 7.62
C PRO A 177 19.39 5.63 7.54
N SER A 178 19.88 4.84 8.51
CA SER A 178 21.27 4.38 8.49
C SER A 178 21.62 3.65 7.18
N PRO A 179 22.63 4.11 6.40
CA PRO A 179 23.03 3.44 5.16
C PRO A 179 23.55 2.00 5.37
N THR A 180 23.82 1.59 6.60
CA THR A 180 24.18 0.21 6.93
C THR A 180 23.08 -0.78 6.63
N LEU A 181 21.82 -0.33 6.62
CA LEU A 181 20.65 -1.16 6.37
C LEU A 181 20.72 -1.84 5.00
N ALA A 182 21.05 -1.08 3.95
CA ALA A 182 21.19 -1.59 2.59
C ALA A 182 22.40 -2.51 2.36
N ARG A 183 23.23 -2.74 3.39
CA ARG A 183 24.38 -3.66 3.34
C ARG A 183 24.13 -4.95 4.12
N GLN A 184 22.98 -5.10 4.77
CA GLN A 184 22.65 -6.29 5.52
C GLN A 184 22.35 -7.43 4.54
N ARG A 185 23.08 -8.54 4.66
CA ARG A 185 22.83 -9.76 3.87
C ARG A 185 21.83 -10.70 4.55
N LEU A 186 21.63 -10.51 5.85
CA LEU A 186 20.69 -11.26 6.66
C LEU A 186 19.73 -10.25 7.28
N PHE A 187 18.44 -10.42 6.99
CA PHE A 187 17.38 -9.52 7.39
C PHE A 187 16.08 -10.32 7.54
N PRO A 188 15.12 -9.81 8.33
CA PRO A 188 13.81 -10.44 8.44
C PRO A 188 13.09 -10.44 7.10
N GLY A 189 12.19 -11.39 6.87
CA GLY A 189 11.52 -11.48 5.57
C GLY A 189 10.26 -12.32 5.65
N ILE A 190 9.89 -12.93 4.54
CA ILE A 190 8.77 -13.86 4.45
C ILE A 190 9.21 -15.12 3.71
N SER A 191 8.81 -16.30 4.19
CA SER A 191 9.12 -17.54 3.49
C SER A 191 8.27 -17.69 2.22
N LEU A 192 8.79 -18.39 1.21
CA LEU A 192 8.04 -18.67 -0.02
C LEU A 192 6.69 -19.36 0.26
N ASP A 193 6.64 -20.28 1.22
CA ASP A 193 5.39 -20.95 1.60
C ASP A 193 4.38 -19.96 2.22
N ALA A 194 4.84 -19.02 3.04
CA ALA A 194 4.00 -17.98 3.61
C ALA A 194 3.50 -16.99 2.55
N LEU A 195 4.35 -16.63 1.58
CA LEU A 195 3.94 -15.83 0.42
C LEU A 195 2.84 -16.51 -0.37
N LYS A 196 3.03 -17.78 -0.73
CA LYS A 196 2.03 -18.59 -1.44
C LYS A 196 0.74 -18.68 -0.65
N PHE A 197 0.81 -18.93 0.65
CA PHE A 197 -0.38 -19.00 1.49
C PHE A 197 -1.17 -17.69 1.50
N LEU A 198 -0.49 -16.54 1.63
CA LEU A 198 -1.15 -15.25 1.60
C LEU A 198 -1.77 -14.93 0.24
N HIS A 199 -1.04 -15.13 -0.86
CA HIS A 199 -1.49 -14.72 -2.20
C HIS A 199 -2.44 -15.71 -2.86
N VAL A 200 -2.25 -17.01 -2.66
CA VAL A 200 -3.07 -18.07 -3.28
C VAL A 200 -4.26 -18.40 -2.39
N ASP A 201 -4.04 -18.69 -1.10
CA ASP A 201 -5.12 -19.17 -0.22
C ASP A 201 -5.92 -18.02 0.39
N ARG A 202 -5.28 -16.90 0.76
CA ARG A 202 -5.96 -15.70 1.30
C ARG A 202 -6.28 -14.64 0.26
N LYS A 203 -5.71 -14.74 -0.95
CA LYS A 203 -5.99 -13.84 -2.07
C LYS A 203 -5.85 -12.37 -1.68
N ILE A 204 -4.79 -12.05 -0.94
CA ILE A 204 -4.46 -10.67 -0.61
C ILE A 204 -4.13 -9.90 -1.89
N LEU A 205 -4.23 -8.56 -1.84
CA LEU A 205 -3.85 -7.72 -2.97
C LEU A 205 -2.34 -7.67 -3.15
N MET A 206 -1.64 -7.42 -2.05
CA MET A 206 -0.19 -7.28 -1.99
C MET A 206 0.28 -7.46 -0.56
N HIS A 207 1.54 -7.84 -0.42
CA HIS A 207 2.23 -7.86 0.86
C HIS A 207 3.28 -6.74 0.91
N GLY A 208 3.82 -6.47 2.08
CA GLY A 208 4.98 -5.60 2.21
C GLY A 208 5.69 -5.77 3.53
N HIS A 209 6.90 -5.23 3.61
CA HIS A 209 7.81 -5.46 4.73
C HIS A 209 8.74 -4.24 4.95
N GLU A 210 9.40 -4.19 6.11
CA GLU A 210 10.29 -3.08 6.46
C GLU A 210 11.68 -3.12 5.80
N PRO A 211 12.28 -4.30 5.49
CA PRO A 211 13.52 -4.38 4.71
C PRO A 211 13.41 -3.88 3.26
N LEU A 212 14.54 -3.90 2.56
CA LEU A 212 14.72 -3.43 1.17
C LEU A 212 14.69 -4.57 0.14
N ASP A 213 14.27 -5.77 0.55
CA ASP A 213 14.15 -6.95 -0.29
C ASP A 213 13.17 -7.92 0.40
N THR A 214 12.40 -8.70 -0.37
CA THR A 214 11.39 -9.66 0.13
C THR A 214 11.94 -10.70 1.10
N ASP A 215 13.10 -11.24 0.76
CA ASP A 215 13.73 -12.36 1.44
C ASP A 215 15.24 -12.33 1.25
N SER A 216 15.97 -13.06 2.08
CA SER A 216 17.42 -13.08 2.09
C SER A 216 18.01 -14.33 1.41
N THR A 217 17.25 -15.04 0.57
CA THR A 217 17.76 -16.21 -0.14
C THR A 217 18.71 -15.78 -1.26
N PRO A 218 19.67 -16.63 -1.68
CA PRO A 218 20.64 -16.24 -2.71
C PRO A 218 20.04 -15.81 -4.06
N GLY A 219 18.83 -16.29 -4.39
CA GLY A 219 18.13 -15.97 -5.63
C GLY A 219 16.92 -15.05 -5.47
N LEU A 220 16.67 -14.55 -4.25
CA LEU A 220 15.41 -13.88 -3.87
C LEU A 220 14.20 -14.74 -4.29
N ASP A 221 14.21 -16.02 -3.92
CA ASP A 221 13.26 -17.04 -4.36
C ASP A 221 11.79 -16.63 -4.12
N GLY A 222 11.53 -15.86 -3.05
CA GLY A 222 10.24 -15.29 -2.72
C GLY A 222 9.83 -14.20 -3.70
N GLU A 223 10.70 -13.22 -3.92
CA GLU A 223 10.49 -12.14 -4.90
C GLU A 223 10.34 -12.68 -6.33
N TYR A 224 11.23 -13.58 -6.73
CA TYR A 224 11.21 -14.25 -8.02
C TYR A 224 9.86 -14.91 -8.26
N TRP A 225 9.38 -15.74 -7.31
CA TRP A 225 8.08 -16.37 -7.43
C TRP A 225 6.95 -15.33 -7.48
N LEU A 226 6.99 -14.32 -6.61
CA LEU A 226 5.95 -13.29 -6.50
C LEU A 226 5.72 -12.57 -7.83
N MET A 227 6.79 -12.05 -8.42
CA MET A 227 6.73 -11.24 -9.63
C MET A 227 6.34 -12.08 -10.86
N HIS A 228 6.89 -13.30 -11.00
CA HIS A 228 6.51 -14.22 -12.08
C HIS A 228 5.09 -14.81 -11.94
N ASN A 229 4.39 -14.52 -10.84
CA ASN A 229 2.97 -14.84 -10.64
C ASN A 229 2.07 -13.59 -10.64
N GLY A 230 2.59 -12.43 -11.04
CA GLY A 230 1.79 -11.22 -11.25
C GLY A 230 1.36 -10.49 -9.99
N TYR A 231 2.01 -10.76 -8.85
CA TYR A 231 1.73 -10.09 -7.58
C TYR A 231 2.68 -8.93 -7.33
N ALA A 232 2.17 -7.85 -6.74
CA ALA A 232 2.97 -6.70 -6.34
C ALA A 232 3.42 -6.82 -4.87
N GLN A 233 4.46 -6.06 -4.51
CA GLN A 233 4.87 -5.88 -3.12
C GLN A 233 5.14 -4.41 -2.78
N ALA A 234 5.39 -4.17 -1.50
CA ALA A 234 5.98 -2.94 -1.04
C ALA A 234 7.14 -3.18 -0.08
N GLU A 235 8.14 -2.34 -0.19
CA GLU A 235 9.37 -2.44 0.59
C GLU A 235 9.65 -1.14 1.34
N ALA A 236 10.57 -1.22 2.30
CA ALA A 236 10.94 -0.13 3.20
C ALA A 236 9.74 0.55 3.86
N ILE A 237 8.76 -0.23 4.31
CA ILE A 237 7.61 0.31 5.04
C ILE A 237 8.06 0.82 6.42
N ALA A 238 7.62 2.02 6.80
CA ALA A 238 7.95 2.64 8.07
C ALA A 238 6.85 2.44 9.12
N ASN A 239 7.19 2.59 10.40
CA ASN A 239 6.24 2.82 11.50
C ASN A 239 5.16 1.72 11.69
N LEU A 240 5.44 0.47 11.31
CA LEU A 240 4.49 -0.64 11.54
C LEU A 240 4.22 -0.90 13.04
N ASP A 241 5.09 -0.43 13.93
CA ASP A 241 4.90 -0.41 15.38
C ASP A 241 3.82 0.57 15.87
N LYS A 242 3.37 1.48 14.99
CA LYS A 242 2.42 2.55 15.30
C LYS A 242 1.02 2.31 14.76
N VAL A 243 0.72 1.14 14.22
CA VAL A 243 -0.59 0.80 13.65
C VAL A 243 -1.18 -0.45 14.31
N PRO A 244 -2.52 -0.59 14.35
CA PRO A 244 -3.13 -1.80 14.88
C PRO A 244 -2.91 -2.98 13.92
N GLU A 245 -2.84 -4.19 14.48
CA GLU A 245 -2.75 -5.42 13.67
C GLU A 245 -3.94 -5.62 12.74
N LYS A 246 -5.13 -5.16 13.17
CA LYS A 246 -6.40 -5.30 12.46
C LYS A 246 -7.25 -4.04 12.61
N GLY A 247 -8.10 -3.81 11.61
CA GLY A 247 -9.19 -2.82 11.68
C GLY A 247 -8.81 -1.44 11.15
N ALA A 248 -7.55 -1.26 10.76
CA ALA A 248 -7.12 -0.11 9.97
C ALA A 248 -7.39 -0.34 8.48
N LEU A 249 -7.41 0.76 7.74
CA LEU A 249 -7.27 0.77 6.28
C LEU A 249 -5.87 1.28 5.93
N VAL A 250 -5.39 0.99 4.73
CA VAL A 250 -4.22 1.64 4.14
C VAL A 250 -4.64 2.38 2.89
N ILE A 251 -4.20 3.64 2.80
CA ILE A 251 -4.26 4.46 1.58
C ILE A 251 -2.90 4.34 0.90
N ILE A 252 -2.95 4.09 -0.41
CA ILE A 252 -1.77 3.83 -1.24
C ILE A 252 -1.73 4.85 -2.37
N GLY A 253 -0.78 5.77 -2.30
CA GLY A 253 -0.43 6.63 -3.42
C GLY A 253 0.93 6.23 -3.98
N PHE A 254 1.12 6.25 -5.29
CA PHE A 254 2.41 5.99 -5.90
C PHE A 254 2.60 6.82 -7.18
N THR A 255 3.86 7.04 -7.56
CA THR A 255 4.18 7.78 -8.77
C THR A 255 3.88 6.94 -10.01
N LYS A 256 3.17 7.52 -10.97
CA LYS A 256 2.74 6.85 -12.21
C LYS A 256 3.74 7.07 -13.34
N PHE A 257 4.93 6.49 -13.22
CA PHE A 257 5.94 6.56 -14.28
C PHE A 257 5.57 5.64 -15.44
N GLN A 258 5.48 6.17 -16.66
CA GLN A 258 5.10 5.39 -17.82
C GLN A 258 6.12 4.28 -18.11
N GLY A 259 5.69 3.01 -18.06
CA GLY A 259 6.56 1.84 -18.23
C GLY A 259 7.57 1.64 -17.12
N GLY A 260 7.40 2.28 -15.96
CA GLY A 260 8.28 2.09 -14.79
C GLY A 260 8.10 0.73 -14.13
N THR A 261 9.16 0.17 -13.56
CA THR A 261 9.13 -1.15 -12.92
C THR A 261 8.87 -1.08 -11.41
N GLY A 262 9.15 0.07 -10.81
CA GLY A 262 8.80 0.41 -9.44
C GLY A 262 8.10 1.76 -9.34
N GLY A 263 7.56 2.06 -8.16
CA GLY A 263 6.90 3.33 -7.88
C GLY A 263 7.16 3.82 -6.48
N TYR A 264 7.75 5.03 -6.36
CA TYR A 264 7.83 5.71 -5.07
C TYR A 264 6.43 5.84 -4.48
N ALA A 265 6.26 5.31 -3.28
CA ALA A 265 4.96 5.12 -2.68
C ALA A 265 4.81 5.96 -1.42
N ARG A 266 3.56 6.33 -1.14
CA ARG A 266 3.11 6.98 0.07
C ARG A 266 2.02 6.11 0.66
N PHE A 267 2.37 5.35 1.70
CA PHE A 267 1.46 4.54 2.47
C PHE A 267 1.01 5.33 3.70
N ILE A 268 -0.31 5.39 3.91
CA ILE A 268 -0.91 6.04 5.08
C ILE A 268 -1.92 5.08 5.68
N ALA A 269 -1.71 4.66 6.92
CA ALA A 269 -2.71 3.91 7.64
C ALA A 269 -3.79 4.85 8.19
N VAL A 270 -5.05 4.44 8.04
CA VAL A 270 -6.21 5.07 8.65
C VAL A 270 -6.68 4.19 9.80
N CYS A 271 -6.41 4.64 11.01
CA CYS A 271 -6.66 3.93 12.26
C CYS A 271 -7.93 4.47 12.95
N PRO A 272 -8.49 3.71 13.92
CA PRO A 272 -9.60 4.18 14.74
C PRO A 272 -9.35 5.56 15.40
N PRO A 273 -10.39 6.38 15.63
CA PRO A 273 -10.25 7.73 16.20
C PRO A 273 -9.54 7.80 17.56
N ASP A 274 -9.68 6.76 18.37
CA ASP A 274 -9.08 6.61 19.69
C ASP A 274 -7.67 6.01 19.66
N TRP A 275 -7.13 5.73 18.47
CA TRP A 275 -5.78 5.20 18.32
C TRP A 275 -4.73 6.19 18.81
N ARG A 276 -3.75 5.70 19.59
CA ARG A 276 -2.77 6.56 20.29
C ARG A 276 -1.75 7.26 19.38
N TYR A 277 -1.59 6.80 18.15
CA TYR A 277 -0.63 7.32 17.19
C TYR A 277 -1.32 7.98 16.01
N GLY A 278 -0.60 8.84 15.30
CA GLY A 278 -1.11 9.56 14.15
C GLY A 278 -1.82 10.86 14.53
N VAL A 279 -2.39 11.51 13.52
CA VAL A 279 -3.12 12.78 13.64
C VAL A 279 -4.44 12.69 12.92
N SER A 280 -5.46 13.40 13.38
CA SER A 280 -6.75 13.51 12.71
C SER A 280 -6.87 14.83 11.95
N SER A 281 -7.65 14.87 10.86
CA SER A 281 -7.93 16.11 10.12
C SER A 281 -8.59 17.20 10.97
N SER A 282 -9.27 16.80 12.05
CA SER A 282 -9.87 17.70 13.05
C SER A 282 -8.88 18.26 14.07
N GLU A 283 -7.66 17.70 14.16
CA GLU A 283 -6.62 18.11 15.13
C GLU A 283 -5.57 19.03 14.50
N VAL A 284 -5.34 18.92 13.19
CA VAL A 284 -4.33 19.69 12.47
C VAL A 284 -4.99 20.75 11.58
N LYS A 285 -4.38 21.94 11.53
CA LYS A 285 -4.80 22.98 10.58
C LYS A 285 -4.21 22.67 9.20
N GLU A 286 -5.01 22.03 8.35
CA GLU A 286 -4.58 21.60 7.01
C GLU A 286 -4.68 22.72 5.95
N SER A 287 -5.60 23.67 6.13
CA SER A 287 -5.74 24.81 5.22
C SER A 287 -6.33 26.05 5.91
N PRO A 288 -5.68 27.24 5.83
CA PRO A 288 -4.30 27.40 5.35
C PRO A 288 -3.31 26.75 6.30
N LEU A 289 -2.28 26.09 5.76
CA LEU A 289 -1.17 25.54 6.54
C LEU A 289 -0.48 26.63 7.36
N PRO A 290 0.08 26.30 8.54
CA PRO A 290 0.75 27.28 9.38
C PRO A 290 2.03 27.82 8.71
N LYS A 291 2.35 29.09 8.99
CA LYS A 291 3.64 29.68 8.64
C LYS A 291 4.70 29.14 9.60
N MET A 292 5.83 28.67 9.07
CA MET A 292 6.95 28.20 9.87
C MET A 292 7.78 29.38 10.38
N GLU A 293 8.29 29.30 11.62
CA GLU A 293 9.16 30.32 12.22
C GLU A 293 10.48 30.46 11.45
N LYS A 294 11.08 29.31 11.11
CA LYS A 294 12.33 29.21 10.35
C LYS A 294 12.06 29.15 8.85
N ILE A 295 12.89 29.85 8.08
CA ILE A 295 12.76 29.84 6.62
C ILE A 295 13.44 28.62 6.03
N LEU A 296 12.94 28.14 4.90
CA LEU A 296 13.52 27.02 4.19
C LEU A 296 14.69 27.52 3.35
N MET A 297 15.89 26.99 3.59
CA MET A 297 17.11 27.43 2.90
C MET A 297 17.91 26.22 2.41
N TRP A 298 18.60 26.37 1.28
CA TRP A 298 19.52 25.35 0.80
C TRP A 298 20.70 25.16 1.75
N ASP A 299 21.02 23.91 2.09
CA ASP A 299 22.21 23.53 2.84
C ASP A 299 23.14 22.74 1.92
N PHE A 300 24.28 23.36 1.58
CA PHE A 300 25.25 22.75 0.68
C PHE A 300 25.97 21.54 1.28
N ASN A 301 26.07 21.45 2.61
CA ASN A 301 26.71 20.31 3.27
C ASN A 301 25.77 19.11 3.30
N GLN A 302 24.47 19.36 3.49
CA GLN A 302 23.45 18.30 3.53
C GLN A 302 22.94 17.94 2.13
N GLY A 303 23.16 18.79 1.13
CA GLY A 303 22.68 18.58 -0.24
C GLY A 303 21.17 18.68 -0.37
N MET A 304 20.49 19.39 0.53
CA MET A 304 19.04 19.55 0.55
C MET A 304 18.62 20.84 1.24
N ARG A 305 17.34 21.21 1.13
CA ARG A 305 16.81 22.34 1.90
C ARG A 305 16.48 21.93 3.33
N VAL A 306 16.84 22.78 4.28
CA VAL A 306 16.52 22.62 5.70
C VAL A 306 16.00 23.94 6.27
N ARG A 307 15.26 23.87 7.38
CA ARG A 307 14.73 25.05 8.05
C ARG A 307 15.83 25.66 8.94
N LYS A 308 16.20 26.92 8.70
CA LYS A 308 17.21 27.67 9.48
C LYS A 308 16.60 28.91 10.11
#